data_AF-A0AAU7B1V1-F1
#
_entry.id   AF-A0AAU7B1V1-F1
#
_cell.length_a   1.000
_cell.length_b   1.000
_cell.length_c   1.000
_cell.angle_alpha   90.00
_cell.angle_beta   90.00
_cell.angle_gamma   90.00
#
_symmetry.space_group_name_H-M   'P 1'
#
loop_
_entity.id
_entity.type
_entity.pdbx_description
1 polymer ?
#
loop_
_entity_poly.entity_id
_entity_poly.type
_entity_poly.pdbx_seq_one_letter_code
_entity_poly.pdbx_strand_id
1 'polypeptide(L)'
;MSDAHTKTPLLTPRFEQALVYATRHHSTQLRKGTPVPYVAHLLGVASIVLEMGGTEDEAIGGLLHDVIEDGGGARAELEIRKLFGEDVARIVVANSDTDLQAKPPWYERKLDYIGAIAHKRPDELRVSLADKLHNARSVVFDFREHGFALWKRFNRDADVPGYYRALASAFARREKELGQQAAAALRELERTVDELDRLVVDEVTAVRVPLDRLIELRQYGQPLDLGKSTEAMVLTDFVDKYVAVQSPFAGLKEAPMAVHRAWERHQHSCADAAHQLQATMRPVLEELYDALPAPGPHYSWH
;
A
#
# COMPACT_ATOMS: atom_id res chain seq x y z
N MET A 1 -5.71 -36.77 -5.07
CA MET A 1 -6.72 -36.13 -4.22
C MET A 1 -8.04 -36.24 -4.95
N SER A 2 -9.11 -36.74 -4.33
CA SER A 2 -10.44 -36.74 -4.95
C SER A 2 -11.11 -35.40 -4.68
N ASP A 3 -11.77 -34.83 -5.68
CA ASP A 3 -12.52 -33.60 -5.53
C ASP A 3 -13.65 -33.77 -4.51
N ALA A 4 -13.66 -32.92 -3.48
CA ALA A 4 -14.71 -32.89 -2.48
C ALA A 4 -15.85 -31.99 -2.96
N HIS A 5 -17.09 -32.48 -2.87
CA HIS A 5 -18.30 -31.76 -3.29
C HIS A 5 -19.22 -31.54 -2.08
N THR A 6 -19.84 -30.36 -1.98
CA THR A 6 -20.85 -30.08 -0.95
C THR A 6 -22.25 -30.50 -1.42
N LYS A 7 -23.13 -30.88 -0.49
CA LYS A 7 -24.54 -31.22 -0.81
C LYS A 7 -25.42 -30.00 -1.11
N THR A 8 -25.01 -28.86 -0.59
CA THR A 8 -25.69 -27.57 -0.75
C THR A 8 -24.73 -26.61 -1.45
N PRO A 9 -25.19 -25.78 -2.40
CA PRO A 9 -24.36 -24.73 -3.00
C PRO A 9 -23.78 -23.82 -1.91
N LEU A 10 -22.48 -23.55 -1.97
CA LEU A 10 -21.81 -22.59 -1.08
C LEU A 10 -22.12 -21.14 -1.46
N LEU A 11 -22.35 -20.91 -2.75
CA LEU A 11 -22.81 -19.66 -3.33
C LEU A 11 -24.15 -19.92 -4.00
N THR A 12 -25.14 -19.11 -3.67
CA THR A 12 -26.51 -19.18 -4.16
C THR A 12 -26.71 -18.18 -5.30
N PRO A 13 -27.91 -18.14 -5.94
CA PRO A 13 -28.23 -17.11 -6.92
C PRO A 13 -28.08 -15.67 -6.40
N ARG A 14 -28.02 -15.44 -5.07
CA ARG A 14 -27.72 -14.12 -4.49
C ARG A 14 -26.33 -13.61 -4.92
N PHE A 15 -25.32 -14.49 -4.90
CA PHE A 15 -23.97 -14.15 -5.34
C PHE A 15 -23.93 -13.81 -6.84
N GLU A 16 -24.63 -14.59 -7.67
CA GLU A 16 -24.76 -14.32 -9.11
C GLU A 16 -25.41 -12.95 -9.37
N GLN A 17 -26.47 -12.64 -8.63
CA GLN A 17 -27.16 -11.34 -8.71
C GLN A 17 -26.23 -10.19 -8.31
N ALA A 18 -25.43 -10.35 -7.26
CA ALA A 18 -24.44 -9.36 -6.83
C ALA A 18 -23.35 -9.15 -7.88
N LEU A 19 -22.87 -10.23 -8.51
CA LEU A 19 -21.88 -10.15 -9.58
C LEU A 19 -22.42 -9.38 -10.79
N VAL A 20 -23.65 -9.67 -11.21
CA VAL A 20 -24.31 -8.94 -12.32
C VAL A 20 -24.50 -7.48 -11.95
N TYR A 21 -24.91 -7.19 -10.73
CA TYR A 21 -25.08 -5.82 -10.23
C TYR A 21 -23.75 -5.05 -10.29
N ALA A 22 -22.70 -5.59 -9.69
CA ALA A 22 -21.37 -4.98 -9.64
C ALA A 22 -20.80 -4.76 -11.06
N THR A 23 -20.92 -5.77 -11.93
CA THR A 23 -20.43 -5.70 -13.32
C THR A 23 -21.15 -4.62 -14.12
N ARG A 24 -22.46 -4.43 -13.90
CA ARG A 24 -23.22 -3.36 -14.56
C ARG A 24 -22.84 -1.99 -14.04
N HIS A 25 -22.71 -1.83 -12.72
CA HIS A 25 -22.30 -0.58 -12.08
C HIS A 25 -20.95 -0.10 -12.60
N HIS A 26 -19.96 -1.00 -12.64
CA HIS A 26 -18.60 -0.71 -13.07
C HIS A 26 -18.33 -1.01 -14.56
N SER A 27 -19.38 -1.11 -15.39
CA SER A 27 -19.28 -1.59 -16.79
C SER A 27 -18.38 -0.77 -17.72
N THR A 28 -18.17 0.50 -17.38
CA THR A 28 -17.32 1.43 -18.14
C THR A 28 -16.09 1.88 -17.33
N GLN A 29 -15.90 1.34 -16.12
CA GLN A 29 -14.83 1.73 -15.23
C GLN A 29 -13.57 0.89 -15.48
N LEU A 30 -12.43 1.58 -15.49
CA LEU A 30 -11.11 0.99 -15.58
C LEU A 30 -10.35 1.16 -14.26
N ARG A 31 -9.38 0.28 -14.01
CA ARG A 31 -8.43 0.47 -12.92
C ARG A 31 -7.58 1.71 -13.19
N LYS A 32 -7.24 2.43 -12.13
CA LYS A 32 -6.60 3.74 -12.23
C LYS A 32 -5.29 3.67 -13.02
N GLY A 33 -5.25 4.35 -14.16
CA GLY A 33 -4.05 4.45 -15.00
C GLY A 33 -3.70 3.18 -15.77
N THR A 34 -4.64 2.23 -15.93
CA THR A 34 -4.45 0.99 -16.72
C THR A 34 -5.67 0.71 -17.60
N PRO A 35 -5.55 -0.12 -18.65
CA PRO A 35 -6.70 -0.57 -19.45
C PRO A 35 -7.48 -1.73 -18.82
N VAL A 36 -7.14 -2.14 -17.58
CA VAL A 36 -7.74 -3.30 -16.93
C VAL A 36 -9.18 -2.97 -16.48
N PRO A 37 -10.19 -3.76 -16.87
CA PRO A 37 -11.57 -3.57 -16.41
C PRO A 37 -11.67 -3.64 -14.89
N TYR A 38 -12.44 -2.73 -14.27
CA TYR A 38 -12.54 -2.65 -12.80
C TYR A 38 -13.05 -3.94 -12.16
N VAL A 39 -13.93 -4.67 -12.86
CA VAL A 39 -14.47 -5.96 -12.40
C VAL A 39 -13.39 -7.00 -12.07
N ALA A 40 -12.20 -6.92 -12.67
CA ALA A 40 -11.08 -7.80 -12.33
C ALA A 40 -10.69 -7.69 -10.85
N HIS A 41 -10.72 -6.47 -10.30
CA HIS A 41 -10.46 -6.25 -8.88
C HIS A 41 -11.57 -6.84 -8.00
N LEU A 42 -12.83 -6.59 -8.35
CA LEU A 42 -13.98 -7.08 -7.57
C LEU A 42 -13.99 -8.62 -7.48
N LEU A 43 -13.70 -9.29 -8.59
CA LEU A 43 -13.54 -10.74 -8.64
C LEU A 43 -12.35 -11.22 -7.80
N GLY A 44 -11.22 -10.51 -7.86
CA GLY A 44 -10.05 -10.81 -7.04
C GLY A 44 -10.33 -10.68 -5.54
N VAL A 45 -11.03 -9.63 -5.12
CA VAL A 45 -11.44 -9.43 -3.72
C VAL A 45 -12.38 -10.54 -3.26
N ALA A 46 -13.43 -10.83 -4.05
CA ALA A 46 -14.38 -11.90 -3.73
C ALA A 46 -13.68 -13.27 -3.62
N SER A 47 -12.72 -13.57 -4.50
CA SER A 47 -11.91 -14.79 -4.44
C SER A 47 -11.13 -14.88 -3.13
N ILE A 48 -10.42 -13.82 -2.75
CA ILE A 48 -9.62 -13.79 -1.52
C ILE A 48 -10.53 -13.94 -0.29
N VAL A 49 -11.70 -13.30 -0.25
CA VAL A 49 -12.68 -13.47 0.84
C VAL A 49 -13.09 -14.93 1.00
N LEU A 50 -13.39 -15.62 -0.10
CA LEU A 50 -13.78 -17.03 -0.08
C LEU A 50 -12.63 -17.94 0.36
N GLU A 51 -11.40 -17.66 -0.09
CA GLU A 51 -10.20 -18.40 0.33
C GLU A 51 -9.92 -18.24 1.84
N MET A 52 -10.29 -17.10 2.43
CA MET A 52 -10.22 -16.86 3.87
C MET A 52 -11.36 -17.52 4.67
N GLY A 53 -12.25 -18.29 4.01
CA GLY A 53 -13.40 -18.91 4.66
C GLY A 53 -14.56 -17.95 4.94
N GLY A 54 -14.61 -16.81 4.24
CA GLY A 54 -15.71 -15.86 4.33
C GLY A 54 -17.04 -16.46 3.89
N THR A 55 -18.12 -15.94 4.45
CA THR A 55 -19.50 -16.32 4.09
C THR A 55 -19.91 -15.80 2.70
N GLU A 56 -21.05 -16.28 2.18
CA GLU A 56 -21.64 -15.71 0.96
C GLU A 56 -21.86 -14.19 1.09
N ASP A 57 -22.34 -13.71 2.23
CA ASP A 57 -22.60 -12.29 2.47
C ASP A 57 -21.29 -11.47 2.45
N GLU A 58 -20.20 -12.01 2.97
CA GLU A 58 -18.87 -11.40 2.88
C GLU A 58 -18.35 -11.37 1.44
N ALA A 59 -18.55 -12.45 0.67
CA ALA A 59 -18.14 -12.50 -0.72
C ALA A 59 -18.95 -11.53 -1.59
N ILE A 60 -20.26 -11.40 -1.33
CA ILE A 60 -21.11 -10.36 -1.91
C ILE A 60 -20.61 -8.98 -1.49
N GLY A 61 -20.27 -8.78 -0.21
CA GLY A 61 -19.66 -7.55 0.30
C GLY A 61 -18.38 -7.18 -0.46
N GLY A 62 -17.52 -8.17 -0.74
CA GLY A 62 -16.32 -7.99 -1.56
C GLY A 62 -16.61 -7.58 -3.01
N LEU A 63 -17.68 -8.10 -3.63
CA LEU A 63 -18.09 -7.66 -4.98
C LEU A 63 -18.63 -6.22 -5.01
N LEU A 64 -19.21 -5.76 -3.90
CA LEU A 64 -19.95 -4.50 -3.84
C LEU A 64 -19.25 -3.38 -3.07
N HIS A 65 -18.09 -3.64 -2.45
CA HIS A 65 -17.45 -2.75 -1.48
C HIS A 65 -17.19 -1.32 -1.99
N ASP A 66 -16.91 -1.16 -3.29
CA ASP A 66 -16.65 0.13 -3.92
C ASP A 66 -17.88 0.80 -4.54
N VAL A 67 -19.02 0.12 -4.65
CA VAL A 67 -20.20 0.64 -5.36
C VAL A 67 -20.68 1.97 -4.78
N ILE A 68 -20.66 2.11 -3.45
CA ILE A 68 -21.12 3.34 -2.77
C ILE A 68 -20.18 4.51 -3.11
N GLU A 69 -18.87 4.30 -3.04
CA GLU A 69 -17.84 5.33 -3.30
C GLU A 69 -17.74 5.69 -4.79
N ASP A 70 -17.88 4.71 -5.68
CA ASP A 70 -17.73 4.89 -7.13
C ASP A 70 -19.05 5.26 -7.81
N GLY A 71 -19.69 6.32 -7.31
CA GLY A 71 -20.84 6.96 -7.96
C GLY A 71 -22.21 6.38 -7.61
N GLY A 72 -22.30 5.40 -6.69
CA GLY A 72 -23.56 4.87 -6.19
C GLY A 72 -24.20 5.71 -5.08
N GLY A 73 -23.40 6.18 -4.12
CA GLY A 73 -23.83 6.96 -2.97
C GLY A 73 -24.94 6.31 -2.13
N ALA A 74 -25.72 7.13 -1.42
CA ALA A 74 -26.82 6.67 -0.55
C ALA A 74 -27.89 5.84 -1.29
N ARG A 75 -28.08 6.07 -2.60
CA ARG A 75 -29.00 5.28 -3.40
C ARG A 75 -28.53 3.83 -3.53
N ALA A 76 -27.25 3.62 -3.82
CA ALA A 76 -26.69 2.28 -3.92
C ALA A 76 -26.75 1.56 -2.57
N GLU A 77 -26.50 2.25 -1.45
CA GLU A 77 -26.65 1.63 -0.12
C GLU A 77 -28.06 1.06 0.10
N LEU A 78 -29.10 1.85 -0.20
CA LEU A 78 -30.49 1.43 -0.08
C LEU A 78 -30.84 0.25 -1.00
N GLU A 79 -30.34 0.28 -2.25
CA GLU A 79 -30.52 -0.81 -3.21
C GLU A 79 -29.83 -2.09 -2.74
N ILE A 80 -28.59 -2.01 -2.25
CA ILE A 80 -27.83 -3.14 -1.70
C ILE A 80 -28.57 -3.74 -0.51
N ARG A 81 -29.03 -2.91 0.43
CA ARG A 81 -29.80 -3.36 1.60
C ARG A 81 -31.08 -4.10 1.21
N LYS A 82 -31.79 -3.60 0.19
CA LYS A 82 -33.03 -4.21 -0.30
C LYS A 82 -32.79 -5.53 -1.02
N LEU A 83 -31.73 -5.62 -1.84
CA LEU A 83 -31.46 -6.78 -2.68
C LEU A 83 -30.70 -7.89 -1.95
N PHE A 84 -29.77 -7.52 -1.08
CA PHE A 84 -28.82 -8.46 -0.48
C PHE A 84 -28.91 -8.53 1.04
N GLY A 85 -29.67 -7.64 1.68
CA GLY A 85 -29.92 -7.66 3.13
C GLY A 85 -29.03 -6.73 3.94
N GLU A 86 -29.33 -6.65 5.24
CA GLU A 86 -28.71 -5.72 6.17
C GLU A 86 -27.22 -5.99 6.40
N ASP A 87 -26.82 -7.27 6.50
CA ASP A 87 -25.44 -7.65 6.75
C ASP A 87 -24.51 -7.27 5.60
N VAL A 88 -24.94 -7.52 4.36
CA VAL A 88 -24.21 -7.09 3.15
C VAL A 88 -24.08 -5.57 3.11
N ALA A 89 -25.18 -4.83 3.31
CA ALA A 89 -25.15 -3.36 3.27
C ALA A 89 -24.17 -2.80 4.32
N ARG A 90 -24.19 -3.33 5.54
CA ARG A 90 -23.25 -2.97 6.60
C ARG A 90 -21.80 -3.25 6.20
N ILE A 91 -21.52 -4.42 5.64
CA ILE A 91 -20.17 -4.80 5.18
C ILE A 91 -19.68 -3.82 4.11
N VAL A 92 -20.53 -3.47 3.14
CA VAL A 92 -20.18 -2.52 2.07
C VAL A 92 -19.90 -1.14 2.65
N VAL A 93 -20.81 -0.59 3.46
CA VAL A 93 -20.65 0.73 4.11
C VAL A 93 -19.37 0.79 4.93
N ALA A 94 -19.06 -0.24 5.71
CA ALA A 94 -17.85 -0.27 6.51
C ALA A 94 -16.57 -0.23 5.67
N ASN A 95 -16.62 -0.65 4.40
CA ASN A 95 -15.47 -0.76 3.50
C ASN A 95 -15.39 0.32 2.42
N SER A 96 -16.31 1.28 2.41
CA SER A 96 -16.23 2.47 1.54
C SER A 96 -15.42 3.59 2.21
N ASP A 97 -14.54 4.29 1.47
CA ASP A 97 -13.69 5.38 2.02
C ASP A 97 -14.52 6.67 2.22
N THR A 98 -15.17 7.14 1.16
CA THR A 98 -16.06 8.32 1.20
C THR A 98 -16.92 8.42 -0.05
N ASP A 99 -18.17 8.87 0.08
CA ASP A 99 -19.06 9.21 -1.04
C ASP A 99 -18.98 10.70 -1.45
N LEU A 100 -18.11 11.48 -0.80
CA LEU A 100 -17.97 12.91 -1.05
C LEU A 100 -17.27 13.18 -2.39
N GLN A 101 -17.91 14.01 -3.22
CA GLN A 101 -17.38 14.46 -4.51
C GLN A 101 -16.09 15.30 -4.34
N ALA A 102 -16.00 16.06 -3.26
CA ALA A 102 -14.76 16.70 -2.81
C ALA A 102 -14.13 15.87 -1.70
N LYS A 103 -13.29 14.90 -2.08
CA LYS A 103 -12.61 14.05 -1.09
C LYS A 103 -11.70 14.94 -0.20
N PRO A 104 -11.69 14.73 1.12
CA PRO A 104 -10.75 15.39 2.04
C PRO A 104 -9.27 15.22 1.64
N PRO A 105 -8.30 15.75 2.40
CA PRO A 105 -6.89 15.42 2.18
C PRO A 105 -6.62 13.91 2.25
N TRP A 106 -5.69 13.42 1.42
CA TRP A 106 -5.38 11.99 1.31
C TRP A 106 -4.95 11.40 2.66
N TYR A 107 -4.08 12.12 3.38
CA TYR A 107 -3.51 11.67 4.64
C TYR A 107 -4.57 11.48 5.73
N GLU A 108 -5.47 12.47 5.89
CA GLU A 108 -6.57 12.40 6.87
C GLU A 108 -7.45 11.18 6.63
N ARG A 109 -7.93 10.98 5.40
CA ARG A 109 -8.75 9.79 5.07
C ARG A 109 -8.03 8.48 5.34
N LYS A 110 -6.74 8.39 4.98
CA LYS A 110 -5.99 7.16 5.16
C LYS A 110 -5.70 6.86 6.63
N LEU A 111 -5.46 7.88 7.45
CA LEU A 111 -5.39 7.73 8.89
C LEU A 111 -6.72 7.27 9.49
N ASP A 112 -7.84 7.89 9.10
CA ASP A 112 -9.17 7.50 9.57
C ASP A 112 -9.49 6.05 9.20
N TYR A 113 -9.18 5.65 7.97
CA TYR A 113 -9.33 4.26 7.52
C TYR A 113 -8.49 3.29 8.36
N ILE A 114 -7.22 3.62 8.63
CA ILE A 114 -6.35 2.80 9.49
C ILE A 114 -6.92 2.70 10.91
N GLY A 115 -7.42 3.81 11.47
CA GLY A 115 -8.08 3.84 12.77
C GLY A 115 -9.33 2.95 12.81
N ALA A 116 -10.13 2.98 11.75
CA ALA A 116 -11.35 2.18 11.64
C ALA A 116 -11.09 0.66 11.66
N ILE A 117 -9.91 0.19 11.25
CA ILE A 117 -9.53 -1.24 11.34
C ILE A 117 -9.68 -1.77 12.76
N ALA A 118 -9.37 -0.96 13.78
CA ALA A 118 -9.50 -1.36 15.18
C ALA A 118 -10.95 -1.66 15.60
N HIS A 119 -11.93 -1.12 14.88
CA HIS A 119 -13.35 -1.19 15.23
C HIS A 119 -14.20 -2.03 14.26
N LYS A 120 -13.64 -2.45 13.12
CA LYS A 120 -14.32 -3.35 12.18
C LYS A 120 -14.72 -4.68 12.83
N ARG A 121 -15.91 -5.15 12.48
CA ARG A 121 -16.39 -6.50 12.78
C ARG A 121 -15.60 -7.55 11.98
N PRO A 122 -15.57 -8.82 12.41
CA PRO A 122 -14.78 -9.87 11.74
C PRO A 122 -15.04 -10.01 10.23
N ASP A 123 -16.29 -9.90 9.81
CA ASP A 123 -16.74 -9.97 8.41
C ASP A 123 -16.28 -8.74 7.60
N GLU A 124 -16.49 -7.53 8.14
CA GLU A 124 -16.02 -6.28 7.56
C GLU A 124 -14.49 -6.25 7.44
N LEU A 125 -13.81 -6.80 8.44
CA LEU A 125 -12.35 -6.86 8.53
C LEU A 125 -11.76 -7.82 7.49
N ARG A 126 -12.38 -8.99 7.26
CA ARG A 126 -11.96 -9.92 6.20
C ARG A 126 -12.13 -9.30 4.82
N VAL A 127 -13.26 -8.66 4.53
CA VAL A 127 -13.45 -7.95 3.25
C VAL A 127 -12.42 -6.83 3.08
N SER A 128 -12.17 -6.04 4.14
CA SER A 128 -11.12 -5.01 4.13
C SER A 128 -9.73 -5.60 3.85
N LEU A 129 -9.37 -6.73 4.47
CA LEU A 129 -8.08 -7.38 4.26
C LEU A 129 -7.94 -7.87 2.80
N ALA A 130 -9.00 -8.47 2.25
CA ALA A 130 -9.01 -8.94 0.87
C ALA A 130 -8.80 -7.81 -0.14
N ASP A 131 -9.52 -6.68 0.04
CA ASP A 131 -9.34 -5.48 -0.77
C ASP A 131 -7.90 -4.96 -0.71
N LYS A 132 -7.38 -4.73 0.50
CA LYS A 132 -6.03 -4.18 0.66
C LYS A 132 -4.94 -5.13 0.17
N LEU A 133 -5.12 -6.44 0.31
CA LEU A 133 -4.21 -7.43 -0.27
C LEU A 133 -4.20 -7.38 -1.80
N HIS A 134 -5.37 -7.37 -2.43
CA HIS A 134 -5.46 -7.29 -3.89
C HIS A 134 -4.84 -6.00 -4.43
N ASN A 135 -5.10 -4.87 -3.77
CA ASN A 135 -4.52 -3.60 -4.16
C ASN A 135 -3.00 -3.54 -3.95
N ALA A 136 -2.48 -4.08 -2.84
CA ALA A 136 -1.03 -4.14 -2.59
C ALA A 136 -0.32 -4.97 -3.67
N ARG A 137 -0.89 -6.13 -4.05
CA ARG A 137 -0.35 -6.98 -5.13
C ARG A 137 -0.35 -6.25 -6.46
N SER A 138 -1.41 -5.49 -6.76
CA SER A 138 -1.49 -4.67 -7.97
C SER A 138 -0.42 -3.57 -7.98
N VAL A 139 -0.18 -2.90 -6.84
CA VAL A 139 0.86 -1.87 -6.71
C VAL A 139 2.25 -2.46 -6.92
N VAL A 140 2.56 -3.61 -6.32
CA VAL A 140 3.84 -4.29 -6.52
C VAL A 140 4.04 -4.68 -7.99
N PHE A 141 3.00 -5.23 -8.63
CA PHE A 141 3.04 -5.60 -10.04
C PHE A 141 3.33 -4.37 -10.92
N ASP A 142 2.57 -3.30 -10.75
CA ASP A 142 2.76 -2.05 -11.50
C ASP A 142 4.12 -1.40 -11.23
N PHE A 143 4.63 -1.50 -9.98
CA PHE A 143 5.91 -0.91 -9.62
C PHE A 143 7.06 -1.64 -10.32
N ARG A 144 6.99 -2.97 -10.46
CA ARG A 144 8.01 -3.72 -11.22
C ARG A 144 8.06 -3.32 -12.69
N GLU A 145 6.94 -2.88 -13.27
CA GLU A 145 6.87 -2.46 -14.67
C GLU A 145 7.28 -0.99 -14.86
N HIS A 146 6.89 -0.12 -13.93
CA HIS A 146 6.98 1.33 -14.12
C HIS A 146 7.92 2.06 -13.17
N GLY A 147 8.41 1.39 -12.13
CA GLY A 147 9.22 1.97 -11.07
C GLY A 147 8.59 3.23 -10.46
N PHE A 148 9.40 4.25 -10.19
CA PHE A 148 8.96 5.54 -9.66
C PHE A 148 7.94 6.29 -10.53
N ALA A 149 7.86 5.99 -11.83
CA ALA A 149 6.86 6.61 -12.70
C ALA A 149 5.42 6.21 -12.29
N LEU A 150 5.25 5.08 -11.57
CA LEU A 150 3.98 4.65 -10.99
C LEU A 150 3.35 5.74 -10.11
N TRP A 151 4.14 6.49 -9.35
CA TRP A 151 3.62 7.46 -8.37
C TRP A 151 2.86 8.62 -9.00
N LYS A 152 3.08 8.89 -10.30
CA LYS A 152 2.28 9.86 -11.06
C LYS A 152 0.80 9.47 -11.15
N ARG A 153 0.45 8.19 -10.93
CA ARG A 153 -0.93 7.71 -10.85
C ARG A 153 -1.59 8.05 -9.51
N PHE A 154 -0.85 8.47 -8.48
CA PHE A 154 -1.37 8.76 -7.14
C PHE A 154 -1.40 10.26 -6.85
N ASN A 155 -2.02 10.65 -5.73
CA ASN A 155 -1.97 12.04 -5.28
C ASN A 155 -0.52 12.41 -4.94
N ARG A 156 -0.11 13.66 -5.21
CA ARG A 156 1.27 14.13 -5.04
C ARG A 156 1.85 13.91 -3.63
N ASP A 157 0.99 13.90 -2.62
CA ASP A 157 1.35 13.76 -1.21
C ASP A 157 0.99 12.37 -0.64
N ALA A 158 0.74 11.39 -1.50
CA ALA A 158 0.41 10.03 -1.08
C ALA A 158 1.68 9.24 -0.72
N ASP A 159 1.78 8.83 0.55
CA ASP A 159 2.75 7.83 1.01
C ASP A 159 2.15 6.43 0.89
N VAL A 160 2.14 5.90 -0.33
CA VAL A 160 1.55 4.58 -0.62
C VAL A 160 2.26 3.45 0.16
N PRO A 161 3.61 3.34 0.17
CA PRO A 161 4.29 2.31 0.96
C PRO A 161 4.00 2.41 2.46
N GLY A 162 4.09 3.62 3.05
CA GLY A 162 3.81 3.83 4.47
C GLY A 162 2.36 3.51 4.84
N TYR A 163 1.39 3.83 3.98
CA TYR A 163 -0.01 3.45 4.17
C TYR A 163 -0.19 1.93 4.25
N TYR A 164 0.39 1.16 3.33
CA TYR A 164 0.26 -0.29 3.35
C TYR A 164 0.99 -0.93 4.53
N ARG A 165 2.14 -0.38 4.96
CA ARG A 165 2.83 -0.82 6.19
C ARG A 165 1.98 -0.62 7.45
N ALA A 166 1.33 0.54 7.55
CA ALA A 166 0.42 0.84 8.65
C ALA A 166 -0.81 -0.07 8.64
N LEU A 167 -1.38 -0.36 7.46
CA LEU A 167 -2.48 -1.32 7.29
C LEU A 167 -2.08 -2.74 7.71
N ALA A 168 -0.96 -3.26 7.21
CA ALA A 168 -0.48 -4.60 7.57
C ALA A 168 -0.34 -4.73 9.09
N SER A 169 0.26 -3.72 9.73
CA SER A 169 0.37 -3.66 11.20
C SER A 169 -1.00 -3.60 11.89
N ALA A 170 -1.97 -2.88 11.32
CA ALA A 170 -3.32 -2.77 11.89
C ALA A 170 -4.10 -4.08 11.79
N PHE A 171 -4.01 -4.80 10.66
CA PHE A 171 -4.60 -6.12 10.51
C PHE A 171 -3.93 -7.17 11.40
N ALA A 172 -2.60 -7.14 11.53
CA ALA A 172 -1.86 -8.07 12.39
C ALA A 172 -2.28 -7.96 13.86
N ARG A 173 -2.57 -6.75 14.35
CA ARG A 173 -3.14 -6.55 15.70
C ARG A 173 -4.52 -7.19 15.90
N ARG A 174 -5.22 -7.50 14.80
CA ARG A 174 -6.55 -8.09 14.76
C ARG A 174 -6.56 -9.51 14.17
N GLU A 175 -5.40 -10.20 14.13
CA GLU A 175 -5.26 -11.54 13.53
C GLU A 175 -6.24 -12.55 14.15
N LYS A 176 -6.48 -12.46 15.46
CA LYS A 176 -7.41 -13.36 16.16
C LYS A 176 -8.85 -13.19 15.67
N GLU A 177 -9.30 -11.96 15.45
CA GLU A 177 -10.67 -11.71 14.98
C GLU A 177 -10.84 -12.02 13.48
N LEU A 178 -9.77 -11.94 12.68
CA LEU A 178 -9.79 -12.36 11.27
C LEU A 178 -10.12 -13.86 11.13
N GLY A 179 -9.66 -14.67 12.08
CA GLY A 179 -9.86 -16.12 12.11
C GLY A 179 -8.71 -16.87 11.42
N GLN A 180 -8.57 -18.16 11.77
CA GLN A 180 -7.41 -18.98 11.37
C GLN A 180 -7.22 -19.07 9.85
N GLN A 181 -8.31 -19.11 9.08
CA GLN A 181 -8.27 -19.23 7.62
C GLN A 181 -7.76 -17.95 6.93
N ALA A 182 -7.91 -16.78 7.56
CA ALA A 182 -7.40 -15.51 7.04
C ALA A 182 -5.91 -15.29 7.31
N ALA A 183 -5.28 -16.08 8.19
CA ALA A 183 -3.88 -15.89 8.56
C ALA A 183 -2.91 -16.03 7.37
N ALA A 184 -3.25 -16.85 6.37
CA ALA A 184 -2.44 -16.97 5.15
C ALA A 184 -2.49 -15.69 4.30
N ALA A 185 -3.67 -15.08 4.16
CA ALA A 185 -3.85 -13.83 3.44
C ALA A 185 -3.18 -12.64 4.16
N LEU A 186 -3.25 -12.59 5.50
CA LEU A 186 -2.53 -11.58 6.28
C LEU A 186 -1.01 -11.67 6.05
N ARG A 187 -0.42 -12.86 6.18
CA ARG A 187 1.02 -13.06 5.93
C ARG A 187 1.41 -12.73 4.49
N GLU A 188 0.51 -12.95 3.55
CA GLU A 188 0.72 -12.57 2.17
C GLU A 188 0.68 -11.05 1.98
N LEU A 189 -0.20 -10.33 2.68
CA LEU A 189 -0.19 -8.87 2.68
C LEU A 189 1.15 -8.37 3.22
N GLU A 190 1.60 -8.88 4.37
CA GLU A 190 2.91 -8.52 4.95
C GLU A 190 4.05 -8.74 3.96
N ARG A 191 4.13 -9.93 3.32
CA ARG A 191 5.14 -10.21 2.28
C ARG A 191 5.05 -9.27 1.08
N THR A 192 3.84 -8.91 0.67
CA THR A 192 3.61 -7.99 -0.45
C THR A 192 4.08 -6.59 -0.11
N VAL A 193 3.89 -6.15 1.14
CA VAL A 193 4.38 -4.86 1.62
C VAL A 193 5.91 -4.85 1.72
N ASP A 194 6.51 -5.91 2.27
CA ASP A 194 7.97 -6.06 2.33
C ASP A 194 8.60 -6.07 0.93
N GLU A 195 7.94 -6.69 -0.04
CA GLU A 195 8.33 -6.66 -1.44
C GLU A 195 8.30 -5.24 -2.00
N LEU A 196 7.22 -4.49 -1.77
CA LEU A 196 7.11 -3.11 -2.23
C LEU A 196 8.23 -2.24 -1.63
N ASP A 197 8.47 -2.39 -0.33
CA ASP A 197 9.53 -1.66 0.37
C ASP A 197 10.91 -1.97 -0.23
N ARG A 198 11.19 -3.25 -0.51
CA ARG A 198 12.45 -3.66 -1.15
C ARG A 198 12.60 -3.09 -2.55
N LEU A 199 11.56 -3.18 -3.39
CA LEU A 199 11.59 -2.64 -4.75
C LEU A 199 11.84 -1.14 -4.75
N VAL A 200 11.20 -0.41 -3.83
CA VAL A 200 11.43 1.04 -3.67
C VAL A 200 12.89 1.31 -3.28
N VAL A 201 13.45 0.57 -2.30
CA VAL A 201 14.86 0.72 -1.89
C VAL A 201 15.82 0.36 -3.01
N ASP A 202 15.57 -0.73 -3.73
CA ASP A 202 16.39 -1.19 -4.86
C ASP A 202 16.44 -0.13 -5.97
N GLU A 203 15.31 0.50 -6.29
CA GLU A 203 15.29 1.55 -7.31
C GLU A 203 16.00 2.82 -6.84
N VAL A 204 15.87 3.24 -5.57
CA VAL A 204 16.65 4.36 -5.01
C VAL A 204 18.16 4.08 -5.10
N THR A 205 18.57 2.88 -4.70
CA THR A 205 19.99 2.48 -4.68
C THR A 205 20.55 2.29 -6.09
N ALA A 206 19.75 1.80 -7.02
CA ALA A 206 20.12 1.64 -8.44
C ALA A 206 20.36 2.98 -9.15
N VAL A 207 19.72 4.07 -8.71
CA VAL A 207 19.91 5.41 -9.29
C VAL A 207 21.32 5.97 -9.06
N ARG A 208 22.21 5.29 -8.31
CA ARG A 208 23.62 5.70 -8.10
C ARG A 208 23.73 7.21 -7.90
N VAL A 209 23.02 7.76 -6.91
CA VAL A 209 23.48 9.04 -6.37
C VAL A 209 24.80 8.72 -5.67
N PRO A 210 25.94 9.28 -6.11
CA PRO A 210 27.21 9.04 -5.45
C PRO A 210 27.07 9.36 -3.96
N LEU A 211 27.48 8.45 -3.08
CA LEU A 211 27.26 8.54 -1.64
C LEU A 211 27.87 9.82 -1.05
N ASP A 212 28.94 10.31 -1.65
CA ASP A 212 29.58 11.61 -1.44
C ASP A 212 28.65 12.80 -1.65
N ARG A 213 27.79 12.78 -2.68
CA ARG A 213 26.75 13.82 -2.88
C ARG A 213 25.71 13.79 -1.77
N LEU A 214 25.22 12.61 -1.39
CA LEU A 214 24.22 12.47 -0.32
C LEU A 214 24.77 12.95 1.05
N ILE A 215 26.08 12.78 1.28
CA ILE A 215 26.77 13.25 2.48
C ILE A 215 26.97 14.77 2.47
N GLU A 216 27.38 15.36 1.34
CA GLU A 216 27.49 16.83 1.18
C GLU A 216 26.15 17.54 1.41
N LEU A 217 25.07 16.99 0.85
CA LEU A 217 23.72 17.57 0.95
C LEU A 217 23.16 17.54 2.38
N ARG A 218 23.58 16.56 3.20
CA ARG A 218 23.22 16.47 4.62
C ARG A 218 24.06 17.38 5.53
N GLN A 219 25.33 17.64 5.17
CA GLN A 219 26.24 18.46 5.98
C GLN A 219 25.95 19.96 5.91
N TYR A 220 25.29 20.45 4.86
CA TYR A 220 25.09 21.89 4.64
C TYR A 220 23.63 22.37 4.69
N GLY A 221 22.65 21.48 4.89
CA GLY A 221 21.23 21.86 4.98
C GLY A 221 20.70 22.56 3.73
N GLN A 222 21.32 22.31 2.56
CA GLN A 222 20.96 22.90 1.28
C GLN A 222 20.04 21.94 0.50
N PRO A 223 19.01 22.43 -0.22
CA PRO A 223 18.17 21.59 -1.06
C PRO A 223 18.97 20.93 -2.20
N LEU A 224 18.63 19.68 -2.54
CA LEU A 224 19.21 18.93 -3.64
C LEU A 224 18.91 19.64 -4.99
N ASP A 225 19.89 20.26 -5.65
CA ASP A 225 19.78 20.62 -7.07
C ASP A 225 20.41 19.52 -7.93
N LEU A 226 19.57 18.55 -8.33
CA LEU A 226 19.96 17.47 -9.24
C LEU A 226 19.91 17.88 -10.73
N GLY A 227 19.61 19.15 -11.05
CA GLY A 227 19.48 19.65 -12.42
C GLY A 227 18.06 19.49 -13.01
N LYS A 228 17.83 20.10 -14.18
CA LYS A 228 16.50 20.20 -14.83
C LYS A 228 16.04 18.95 -15.60
N SER A 229 16.65 17.78 -15.38
CA SER A 229 16.10 16.55 -15.96
C SER A 229 14.90 16.08 -15.13
N THR A 230 13.88 15.55 -15.79
CA THR A 230 12.64 15.10 -15.14
C THR A 230 12.91 14.03 -14.07
N GLU A 231 13.97 13.23 -14.23
CA GLU A 231 14.41 12.19 -13.29
C GLU A 231 15.06 12.78 -12.03
N ALA A 232 15.86 13.83 -12.18
CA ALA A 232 16.52 14.55 -11.10
C ALA A 232 15.54 15.28 -10.16
N MET A 233 14.50 15.92 -10.72
CA MET A 233 13.46 16.57 -9.93
C MET A 233 12.61 15.57 -9.13
N VAL A 234 12.34 14.39 -9.69
CA VAL A 234 11.56 13.33 -9.01
C VAL A 234 12.36 12.73 -7.86
N LEU A 235 13.67 12.53 -8.03
CA LEU A 235 14.53 12.01 -6.98
C LEU A 235 14.71 12.99 -5.81
N THR A 236 14.79 14.29 -6.10
CA THR A 236 14.91 15.36 -5.10
C THR A 236 13.67 15.44 -4.21
N ASP A 237 12.47 15.56 -4.82
CA ASP A 237 11.20 15.62 -4.10
C ASP A 237 10.97 14.31 -3.31
N PHE A 238 11.47 13.17 -3.83
CA PHE A 238 11.39 11.88 -3.18
C PHE A 238 12.37 11.73 -2.00
N VAL A 239 13.65 12.10 -2.13
CA VAL A 239 14.62 12.03 -1.03
C VAL A 239 14.20 12.95 0.12
N ASP A 240 13.74 14.17 -0.18
CA ASP A 240 13.26 15.10 0.84
C ASP A 240 12.01 14.56 1.56
N LYS A 241 11.09 13.90 0.85
CA LYS A 241 9.90 13.27 1.45
C LYS A 241 10.24 11.97 2.19
N TYR A 242 11.08 11.11 1.63
CA TYR A 242 11.38 9.79 2.19
C TYR A 242 12.27 9.88 3.43
N VAL A 243 13.21 10.83 3.47
CA VAL A 243 14.01 11.14 4.66
C VAL A 243 13.15 11.83 5.73
N ALA A 244 12.16 12.65 5.37
CA ALA A 244 11.21 13.21 6.32
C ALA A 244 10.22 12.16 6.88
N VAL A 245 9.80 11.18 6.08
CA VAL A 245 8.85 10.10 6.46
C VAL A 245 9.48 9.07 7.42
N GLN A 246 10.81 8.97 7.49
CA GLN A 246 11.51 8.18 8.52
C GLN A 246 11.32 8.73 9.96
N SER A 247 10.73 9.91 10.14
CA SER A 247 10.25 10.41 11.42
C SER A 247 8.80 10.93 11.30
N PRO A 248 7.78 10.09 11.58
CA PRO A 248 6.39 10.53 11.54
C PRO A 248 6.03 11.52 12.67
N PHE A 249 7.00 11.99 13.47
CA PHE A 249 6.79 12.83 14.65
C PHE A 249 7.48 14.19 14.62
N ALA A 250 8.10 14.59 13.50
CA ALA A 250 8.75 15.91 13.41
C ALA A 250 7.79 17.11 13.65
N GLY A 251 6.46 16.88 13.65
CA GLY A 251 5.44 17.88 13.98
C GLY A 251 4.55 17.57 15.20
N LEU A 252 4.71 16.44 15.90
CA LEU A 252 3.82 16.04 16.98
C LEU A 252 4.52 16.19 18.34
N LYS A 253 4.24 17.29 19.03
CA LYS A 253 4.84 17.61 20.34
C LYS A 253 4.48 16.64 21.48
N GLU A 254 3.55 15.70 21.31
CA GLU A 254 3.08 14.83 22.40
C GLU A 254 2.68 13.41 21.96
N ALA A 255 3.63 12.59 21.47
CA ALA A 255 3.40 11.16 21.29
C ALA A 255 3.72 10.37 22.59
N PRO A 256 2.90 9.39 23.03
CA PRO A 256 3.14 8.64 24.27
C PRO A 256 4.45 7.83 24.25
N MET A 257 5.27 7.98 25.30
CA MET A 257 6.62 7.37 25.44
C MET A 257 6.73 5.85 25.24
N ALA A 258 5.62 5.11 25.29
CA ALA A 258 5.60 3.67 25.03
C ALA A 258 5.75 3.35 23.52
N VAL A 259 5.21 4.21 22.66
CA VAL A 259 5.27 4.08 21.19
C VAL A 259 6.65 4.46 20.67
N HIS A 260 7.26 5.51 21.24
CA HIS A 260 8.64 5.91 20.96
C HIS A 260 9.65 4.78 21.23
N ARG A 261 9.52 4.09 22.37
CA ARG A 261 10.44 3.01 22.76
C ARG A 261 10.27 1.72 21.93
N ALA A 262 9.08 1.48 21.38
CA ALA A 262 8.86 0.37 20.46
C ALA A 262 9.49 0.63 19.09
N TRP A 263 9.43 1.89 18.63
CA TRP A 263 10.05 2.36 17.39
C TRP A 263 11.59 2.39 17.49
N GLU A 264 12.17 2.87 18.59
CA GLU A 264 13.63 2.87 18.80
C GLU A 264 14.22 1.45 18.72
N ARG A 265 13.56 0.44 19.28
CA ARG A 265 14.00 -0.96 19.19
C ARG A 265 13.97 -1.50 17.75
N HIS A 266 13.04 -1.03 16.94
CA HIS A 266 12.92 -1.42 15.53
C HIS A 266 13.99 -0.71 14.66
N GLN A 267 14.30 0.56 14.94
CA GLN A 267 15.39 1.28 14.29
C GLN A 267 16.76 0.62 14.50
N HIS A 268 17.05 0.08 15.69
CA HIS A 268 18.31 -0.63 15.94
C HIS A 268 18.43 -1.88 15.06
N SER A 269 17.34 -2.63 14.85
CA SER A 269 17.30 -3.80 13.96
C SER A 269 17.53 -3.44 12.49
N CYS A 270 17.04 -2.28 12.04
CA CYS A 270 17.27 -1.79 10.67
C CYS A 270 18.67 -1.18 10.50
N ALA A 271 19.21 -0.54 11.54
CA ALA A 271 20.57 -0.02 11.56
C ALA A 271 21.61 -1.14 11.49
N ASP A 272 21.35 -2.28 12.16
CA ASP A 272 22.20 -3.47 12.06
C ASP A 272 22.22 -4.06 10.64
N ALA A 273 21.07 -4.08 9.96
CA ALA A 273 20.97 -4.51 8.56
C ALA A 273 21.70 -3.55 7.61
N ALA A 274 21.59 -2.24 7.83
CA ALA A 274 22.31 -1.22 7.07
C ALA A 274 23.84 -1.28 7.32
N HIS A 275 24.27 -1.52 8.56
CA HIS A 275 25.68 -1.72 8.92
C HIS A 275 26.25 -2.99 8.27
N GLN A 276 25.49 -4.08 8.22
CA GLN A 276 25.90 -5.31 7.52
C GLN A 276 26.04 -5.09 6.01
N LEU A 277 25.13 -4.35 5.40
CA LEU A 277 25.21 -3.97 3.98
C LEU A 277 26.47 -3.12 3.71
N GLN A 278 26.75 -2.14 4.57
CA GLN A 278 27.90 -1.26 4.46
C GLN A 278 29.24 -1.98 4.69
N ALA A 279 29.27 -2.98 5.58
CA ALA A 279 30.43 -3.84 5.80
C ALA A 279 30.70 -4.77 4.60
N THR A 280 29.65 -5.24 3.93
CA THR A 280 29.74 -6.12 2.75
C THR A 280 30.19 -5.37 1.50
N MET A 281 29.81 -4.09 1.36
CA MET A 281 30.15 -3.27 0.18
C MET A 281 31.50 -2.55 0.28
N ARG A 282 32.11 -2.45 1.47
CA ARG A 282 33.38 -1.75 1.69
C ARG A 282 34.54 -2.24 0.79
N PRO A 283 34.78 -3.57 0.61
CA PRO A 283 35.87 -4.03 -0.24
C PRO A 283 35.65 -3.67 -1.72
N VAL A 284 34.39 -3.67 -2.17
CA VAL A 284 34.00 -3.31 -3.55
C VAL A 284 34.22 -1.82 -3.81
N LEU A 285 34.03 -0.98 -2.79
CA LEU A 285 34.27 0.46 -2.86
C LEU A 285 35.76 0.82 -2.86
N GLU A 286 36.59 0.06 -2.14
CA GLU A 286 38.05 0.24 -2.13
C GLU A 286 38.68 -0.15 -3.47
N GLU A 287 38.22 -1.24 -4.10
CA GLU A 287 38.67 -1.68 -5.44
C GLU A 287 38.31 -0.67 -6.54
N LEU A 288 37.15 0.00 -6.41
CA LEU A 288 36.72 1.05 -7.33
C LEU A 288 37.47 2.37 -7.12
N TYR A 289 37.95 2.65 -5.91
CA TYR A 289 38.71 3.86 -5.58
C TYR A 289 40.14 3.80 -6.13
N ASP A 290 40.79 2.64 -6.06
CA ASP A 290 42.14 2.43 -6.61
C ASP A 290 42.18 2.38 -8.15
N ALA A 291 41.03 2.16 -8.80
CA ALA A 291 40.88 2.15 -10.25
C ALA A 291 40.68 3.55 -10.87
N LEU A 292 40.54 4.60 -10.06
CA LEU A 292 40.36 5.97 -10.56
C LEU A 292 41.72 6.57 -10.97
N PRO A 293 41.87 7.09 -12.20
CA PRO A 293 43.10 7.77 -12.60
C PRO A 293 43.28 9.06 -11.79
N ALA A 294 44.51 9.31 -11.34
CA ALA A 294 44.84 10.49 -10.54
C ALA A 294 44.42 11.80 -11.23
N PRO A 295 43.82 12.77 -10.51
CA PRO A 295 43.34 14.00 -11.11
C PRO A 295 44.50 14.82 -11.70
N GLY A 296 44.39 15.15 -12.98
CA GLY A 296 45.33 16.00 -13.71
C GLY A 296 45.28 17.47 -13.28
N PRO A 297 46.35 18.25 -13.52
CA PRO A 297 46.52 19.56 -12.90
C PRO A 297 45.78 20.70 -13.63
N HIS A 298 45.09 21.51 -12.82
CA HIS A 298 44.75 22.93 -12.95
C HIS A 298 43.71 23.41 -13.98
N TYR A 299 42.60 23.95 -13.45
CA TYR A 299 42.05 25.24 -13.89
C TYR A 299 42.00 26.19 -12.69
N SER A 300 42.70 27.32 -12.81
CA SER A 300 42.72 28.42 -11.85
C SER A 300 41.56 29.40 -12.11
N TRP A 301 40.83 29.78 -11.05
CA TRP A 301 39.99 30.98 -11.03
C TRP A 301 40.63 32.01 -10.09
N HIS A 302 40.62 33.27 -10.52
CA HIS A 302 41.17 34.44 -9.82
C HIS A 302 40.56 34.67 -8.44
#